data_AF-B9M612-F1
#
_entry.id   AF-B9M612-F1
#
_cell.length_a   1.000
_cell.length_b   1.000
_cell.length_c   1.000
_cell.angle_alpha   90.00
_cell.angle_beta   90.00
_cell.angle_gamma   90.00
#
_symmetry.space_group_name_H-M   'P 1'
#
loop_
_entity.id
_entity.type
_entity.pdbx_description
1 polymer ?
#
loop_
_entity_poly.entity_id
_entity_poly.type
_entity_poly.pdbx_seq_one_letter_code
_entity_poly.pdbx_strand_id
1 'polypeptide(L)'
;MSGEKTDFNSSGAFLIDMTKCTGCRGCQVACKQWNQLKAENTKFFNGEGYQNPPAMSEHTFTRIKFRDYQKNGQNEFAFYKEMCMHCNDPACASVCPVGAFNKTKEGPVVYDTKRCIGCRFCMVACPFGVPKYEWSKAFPLVKKCTGCYSRIRAGHKPACATACPSAITYGPRADMLKEAERRIAARPERYLNKIYGKEEAGGTSVIYLTALPFDELGFKQVTKRPLPSYTWQALRLVPGVFLTVGGSLSLLSWFTHRKDRLKKEEEQRQACKHQTKEDHHDCC
;
A
#
# COMPACT_ATOMS: atom_id res chain seq x y z
N MET A 1 15.00 -6.72 -5.96
CA MET A 1 14.81 -6.05 -4.67
C MET A 1 15.22 -7.05 -3.60
N SER A 2 16.45 -6.91 -3.12
CA SER A 2 17.02 -7.69 -2.02
C SER A 2 16.10 -7.62 -0.80
N GLY A 3 15.93 -8.75 -0.11
CA GLY A 3 15.08 -8.90 1.07
C GLY A 3 15.61 -8.21 2.34
N GLU A 4 16.21 -7.04 2.19
CA GLU A 4 16.59 -6.20 3.32
C GLU A 4 15.33 -5.47 3.79
N LYS A 5 14.79 -5.88 4.94
CA LYS A 5 13.66 -5.20 5.59
C LYS A 5 14.08 -3.75 5.80
N THR A 6 13.55 -2.84 5.00
CA THR A 6 13.78 -1.41 5.20
C THR A 6 13.27 -1.04 6.59
N ASP A 7 14.16 -0.58 7.47
CA ASP A 7 13.78 -0.14 8.79
C ASP A 7 13.08 1.22 8.69
N PHE A 8 11.80 1.26 9.06
CA PHE A 8 10.98 2.47 9.10
C PHE A 8 10.89 3.10 10.49
N ASN A 9 11.74 2.69 11.45
CA ASN A 9 11.77 3.23 12.80
C ASN A 9 12.18 4.72 12.86
N SER A 10 13.08 5.15 11.97
CA SER A 10 13.48 6.56 11.85
C SER A 10 12.53 7.38 10.97
N SER A 11 11.68 6.73 10.18
CA SER A 11 10.69 7.39 9.32
C SER A 11 9.61 8.08 10.15
N GLY A 12 9.02 9.14 9.59
CA GLY A 12 7.95 9.86 10.25
C GLY A 12 6.66 9.04 10.37
N ALA A 13 6.05 9.09 11.55
CA ALA A 13 4.79 8.42 11.86
C ALA A 13 3.86 9.34 12.67
N PHE A 14 2.57 9.04 12.57
CA PHE A 14 1.52 9.68 13.34
C PHE A 14 1.20 8.82 14.56
N LEU A 15 1.17 9.41 15.75
CA LEU A 15 0.53 8.86 16.94
C LEU A 15 -0.80 9.57 17.15
N ILE A 16 -1.90 8.84 16.99
CA ILE A 16 -3.26 9.36 17.16
C ILE A 16 -3.85 8.78 18.44
N ASP A 17 -3.93 9.61 19.47
CA ASP A 17 -4.50 9.25 20.76
C ASP A 17 -5.97 9.63 20.80
N MET A 18 -6.84 8.65 20.55
CA MET A 18 -8.28 8.88 20.43
C MET A 18 -8.93 9.21 21.77
N THR A 19 -8.29 8.86 22.90
CA THR A 19 -8.75 9.23 24.25
C THR A 19 -8.65 10.75 24.51
N LYS A 20 -7.87 11.47 23.69
CA LYS A 20 -7.70 12.93 23.75
C LYS A 20 -8.43 13.67 22.64
N CYS A 21 -9.06 12.94 21.71
CA CYS A 21 -9.77 13.54 20.60
C CYS A 21 -11.07 14.18 21.11
N THR A 22 -11.35 15.41 20.67
CA THR A 22 -12.57 16.15 21.05
C THR A 22 -13.61 16.22 19.93
N GLY A 23 -13.35 15.53 18.81
CA GLY A 23 -14.27 15.55 17.66
C GLY A 23 -14.34 16.90 16.92
N CYS A 24 -13.42 17.85 17.17
CA CYS A 24 -13.49 19.22 16.59
C CYS A 24 -13.38 19.29 15.06
N ARG A 25 -12.96 18.21 14.38
CA ARG A 25 -12.77 18.10 12.92
C ARG A 25 -11.76 19.08 12.29
N GLY A 26 -10.98 19.82 13.08
CA GLY A 26 -9.91 20.69 12.57
C GLY A 26 -8.93 19.95 11.65
N CYS A 27 -8.64 18.68 11.95
CA CYS A 27 -7.80 17.83 11.09
C CYS A 27 -8.41 17.51 9.71
N GLN A 28 -9.74 17.48 9.58
CA GLN A 28 -10.42 17.31 8.28
C GLN A 28 -10.31 18.58 7.44
N VAL A 29 -10.61 19.73 8.06
CA VAL A 29 -10.55 21.04 7.40
C VAL A 29 -9.13 21.35 6.95
N ALA A 30 -8.14 21.19 7.83
CA ALA A 30 -6.74 21.39 7.50
C ALA A 30 -6.25 20.45 6.39
N CYS A 31 -6.75 19.22 6.34
CA CYS A 31 -6.42 18.30 5.26
C CYS A 31 -6.98 18.78 3.91
N LYS A 32 -8.24 19.23 3.86
CA LYS A 32 -8.83 19.77 2.63
C LYS A 32 -8.12 21.06 2.20
N GLN A 33 -7.89 21.99 3.13
CA GLN A 33 -7.22 23.26 2.87
C GLN A 33 -5.82 23.04 2.27
N TRP A 34 -5.00 22.19 2.89
CA TRP A 34 -3.64 21.97 2.40
C TRP A 34 -3.61 21.30 1.03
N ASN A 35 -4.48 20.31 0.81
CA ASN A 35 -4.52 19.55 -0.43
C ASN A 35 -5.42 20.18 -1.50
N GLN A 36 -5.96 21.38 -1.26
CA GLN A 36 -6.88 22.10 -2.15
C GLN A 36 -8.06 21.22 -2.61
N LEU A 37 -8.62 20.44 -1.66
CA LEU A 37 -9.74 19.54 -1.93
C LEU A 37 -11.06 20.29 -1.78
N LYS A 38 -11.98 20.04 -2.72
CA LYS A 38 -13.32 20.62 -2.70
C LYS A 38 -14.13 20.08 -1.52
N ALA A 39 -15.10 20.88 -1.07
CA ALA A 39 -16.18 20.37 -0.23
C ALA A 39 -17.05 19.38 -1.03
N GLU A 40 -17.69 18.48 -0.32
CA GLU A 40 -18.68 17.56 -0.90
C GLU A 40 -20.08 18.02 -0.52
N ASN A 41 -21.03 17.79 -1.41
CA ASN A 41 -22.44 17.99 -1.08
C ASN A 41 -22.87 16.89 -0.13
N THR A 42 -23.16 17.27 1.12
CA THR A 42 -23.55 16.35 2.17
C THR A 42 -24.84 16.81 2.82
N LYS A 43 -25.70 15.87 3.19
CA LYS A 43 -26.87 16.14 4.03
C LYS A 43 -26.51 15.84 5.48
N PHE A 44 -26.96 16.67 6.40
CA PHE A 44 -26.78 16.43 7.82
C PHE A 44 -27.57 15.17 8.23
N PHE A 45 -27.02 14.35 9.13
CA PHE A 45 -27.60 13.06 9.56
C PHE A 45 -27.89 12.03 8.45
N ASN A 46 -27.26 12.15 7.27
CA ASN A 46 -27.39 11.17 6.19
C ASN A 46 -26.54 9.90 6.41
N GLY A 47 -26.31 9.53 7.67
CA GLY A 47 -25.44 8.47 8.15
C GLY A 47 -25.43 8.44 9.68
N GLU A 48 -24.57 7.62 10.28
CA GLU A 48 -24.51 7.44 11.73
C GLU A 48 -24.02 8.70 12.46
N GLY A 49 -24.90 9.37 13.20
CA GLY A 49 -24.56 10.48 14.10
C GLY A 49 -24.09 11.77 13.39
N TYR A 50 -23.23 12.52 14.08
CA TYR A 50 -22.75 13.84 13.65
C TYR A 50 -21.64 13.80 12.57
N GLN A 51 -21.19 12.60 12.20
CA GLN A 51 -20.05 12.45 11.30
C GLN A 51 -20.41 12.92 9.88
N ASN A 52 -19.56 13.78 9.32
CA ASN A 52 -19.75 14.31 7.98
C ASN A 52 -18.39 14.70 7.37
N PRO A 53 -18.06 14.30 6.12
CA PRO A 53 -18.79 13.40 5.20
C PRO A 53 -19.07 11.98 5.74
N PRO A 54 -20.12 11.28 5.25
CA PRO A 54 -20.50 9.95 5.73
C PRO A 54 -19.49 8.86 5.34
N ALA A 55 -18.63 9.12 4.35
CA ALA A 55 -17.55 8.24 3.88
C ALA A 55 -16.34 9.06 3.42
N MET A 56 -15.15 8.45 3.41
CA MET A 56 -14.02 9.00 2.64
C MET A 56 -14.30 8.89 1.14
N SER A 57 -13.77 9.84 0.37
CA SER A 57 -14.00 9.97 -1.07
C SER A 57 -12.75 10.50 -1.79
N GLU A 58 -12.88 10.79 -3.08
CA GLU A 58 -11.85 11.51 -3.87
C GLU A 58 -11.54 12.93 -3.34
N HIS A 59 -12.43 13.50 -2.52
CA HIS A 59 -12.28 14.83 -1.93
C HIS A 59 -12.08 14.81 -0.41
N THR A 60 -12.24 13.67 0.25
CA THR A 60 -12.08 13.52 1.70
C THR A 60 -11.09 12.42 2.04
N PHE A 61 -9.84 12.82 2.32
CA PHE A 61 -8.73 11.90 2.61
C PHE A 61 -8.65 11.45 4.05
N THR A 62 -9.40 12.11 4.94
CA THR A 62 -9.51 11.76 6.34
C THR A 62 -10.84 12.26 6.88
N ARG A 63 -11.40 11.54 7.85
CA ARG A 63 -12.62 11.94 8.55
C ARG A 63 -12.54 11.62 10.03
N ILE A 64 -13.24 12.39 10.84
CA ILE A 64 -13.59 11.99 12.21
C ILE A 64 -14.91 11.27 12.15
N LYS A 65 -14.95 10.07 12.73
CA LYS A 65 -16.17 9.32 12.93
C LYS A 65 -16.57 9.42 14.41
N PHE A 66 -17.87 9.37 14.62
CA PHE A 66 -18.51 9.52 15.93
C PHE A 66 -19.12 8.16 16.28
N ARG A 67 -18.85 7.66 17.49
CA ARG A 67 -19.44 6.43 18.01
C ARG A 67 -19.97 6.70 19.39
N ASP A 68 -21.25 6.39 19.56
CA ASP A 68 -21.90 6.45 20.85
C ASP A 68 -21.59 5.15 21.57
N TYR A 69 -21.23 5.24 22.85
CA TYR A 69 -20.97 4.08 23.67
C TYR A 69 -21.44 4.33 25.10
N GLN A 70 -21.70 3.25 25.81
CA GLN A 70 -22.15 3.29 27.19
C GLN A 70 -20.95 3.09 28.12
N LYS A 71 -20.81 3.99 29.10
CA LYS A 71 -19.80 3.89 30.14
C LYS A 71 -20.43 4.21 31.48
N ASN A 72 -20.40 3.24 32.40
CA ASN A 72 -21.02 3.35 33.72
C ASN A 72 -22.50 3.80 33.67
N GLY A 73 -23.27 3.30 32.69
CA GLY A 73 -24.67 3.65 32.48
C GLY A 73 -24.93 5.05 31.90
N GLN A 74 -23.88 5.76 31.47
CA GLN A 74 -23.98 7.05 30.79
C GLN A 74 -23.60 6.92 29.31
N ASN A 75 -24.32 7.67 28.46
CA ASN A 75 -23.95 7.83 27.05
C ASN A 75 -22.72 8.73 26.95
N GLU A 76 -21.63 8.21 26.38
CA GLU A 76 -20.43 8.96 26.04
C GLU A 76 -20.18 8.92 24.51
N PHE A 77 -19.42 9.88 24.00
CA PHE A 77 -18.96 9.89 22.61
C PHE A 77 -17.49 9.47 22.52
N ALA A 78 -17.20 8.55 21.61
CA ALA A 78 -15.85 8.25 21.16
C ALA A 78 -15.61 8.84 19.76
N PHE A 79 -14.48 9.55 19.61
CA PHE A 79 -14.10 10.16 18.34
C PHE A 79 -12.83 9.53 17.79
N TYR A 80 -12.90 9.06 16.55
CA TYR A 80 -11.80 8.35 15.92
C TYR A 80 -11.54 8.89 14.53
N LYS A 81 -10.26 9.05 14.25
CA LYS A 81 -9.78 9.62 12.98
C LYS A 81 -9.50 8.48 12.01
N GLU A 82 -10.22 8.45 10.90
CA GLU A 82 -9.94 7.54 9.80
C GLU A 82 -9.01 8.23 8.79
N MET A 83 -7.93 7.55 8.39
CA MET A 83 -7.00 7.99 7.34
C MET A 83 -6.20 6.81 6.76
N CYS A 84 -5.39 7.07 5.74
CA CYS A 84 -4.41 6.09 5.25
C CYS A 84 -3.42 5.70 6.33
N MET A 85 -3.23 4.40 6.53
CA MET A 85 -2.26 3.88 7.49
C MET A 85 -0.80 4.07 7.05
N HIS A 86 -0.56 4.33 5.76
CA HIS A 86 0.79 4.44 5.19
C HIS A 86 1.68 3.25 5.61
N CYS A 87 1.23 2.03 5.33
CA CYS A 87 1.89 0.77 5.71
C CYS A 87 3.38 0.77 5.36
N ASN A 88 4.18 0.04 6.13
CA ASN A 88 5.61 -0.15 5.85
C ASN A 88 5.81 -0.95 4.56
N ASP A 89 5.00 -2.00 4.39
CA ASP A 89 4.91 -2.80 3.17
C ASP A 89 3.54 -2.61 2.49
N PRO A 90 3.35 -1.53 1.72
CA PRO A 90 2.05 -1.18 1.18
C PRO A 90 1.57 -2.15 0.11
N ALA A 91 0.47 -2.87 0.41
CA ALA A 91 -0.27 -3.68 -0.55
C ALA A 91 -0.68 -2.90 -1.81
N CYS A 92 -1.04 -1.62 -1.64
CA CYS A 92 -1.42 -0.75 -2.76
C CYS A 92 -0.26 -0.46 -3.73
N ALA A 93 1.00 -0.45 -3.26
CA ALA A 93 2.15 -0.34 -4.14
C ALA A 93 2.48 -1.67 -4.80
N SER A 94 2.47 -2.76 -4.02
CA SER A 94 2.75 -4.09 -4.54
C SER A 94 1.78 -4.54 -5.64
N VAL A 95 0.51 -4.14 -5.58
CA VAL A 95 -0.51 -4.55 -6.56
C VAL A 95 -0.57 -3.63 -7.79
N CYS A 96 0.14 -2.51 -7.78
CA CYS A 96 0.02 -1.51 -8.84
C CYS A 96 0.84 -1.94 -10.08
N PRO A 97 0.21 -2.28 -11.22
CA PRO A 97 0.94 -2.82 -12.38
C PRO A 97 1.85 -1.78 -13.05
N VAL A 98 1.57 -0.49 -12.83
CA VAL A 98 2.26 0.65 -13.43
C VAL A 98 3.18 1.38 -12.44
N GLY A 99 3.38 0.82 -11.24
CA GLY A 99 4.27 1.39 -10.23
C GLY A 99 3.91 2.82 -9.83
N ALA A 100 2.62 3.17 -9.81
CA ALA A 100 2.17 4.52 -9.49
C ALA A 100 2.28 4.85 -8.00
N PHE A 101 2.24 3.85 -7.12
CA PHE A 101 2.38 4.04 -5.67
C PHE A 101 3.80 3.71 -5.21
N ASN A 102 4.33 4.50 -4.26
CA ASN A 102 5.65 4.26 -3.69
C ASN A 102 5.66 4.55 -2.18
N LYS A 103 6.37 3.72 -1.41
CA LYS A 103 6.68 3.99 0.01
C LYS A 103 7.91 4.89 0.05
N THR A 104 7.79 6.09 0.63
CA THR A 104 8.95 6.99 0.77
C THR A 104 9.74 6.66 2.04
N LYS A 105 11.03 7.03 2.06
CA LYS A 105 11.91 6.89 3.22
C LYS A 105 11.44 7.73 4.42
N GLU A 106 10.74 8.83 4.15
CA GLU A 106 10.15 9.72 5.14
C GLU A 106 8.92 9.09 5.83
N GLY A 107 8.39 7.97 5.32
CA GLY A 107 7.27 7.22 5.91
C GLY A 107 6.00 7.19 5.07
N PRO A 108 5.52 8.30 4.47
CA PRO A 108 4.30 8.26 3.67
C PRO A 108 4.38 7.34 2.45
N VAL A 109 3.34 6.55 2.24
CA VAL A 109 3.02 5.98 0.91
C VAL A 109 2.41 7.06 0.03
N VAL A 110 3.07 7.45 -1.05
CA VAL A 110 2.62 8.46 -2.02
C VAL A 110 2.24 7.81 -3.36
N TYR A 111 1.68 8.60 -4.27
CA TYR A 111 1.33 8.13 -5.61
C TYR A 111 1.55 9.20 -6.67
N ASP A 112 2.04 8.78 -7.84
CA ASP A 112 2.16 9.58 -9.04
C ASP A 112 0.89 9.43 -9.89
N THR A 113 0.14 10.52 -9.99
CA THR A 113 -1.10 10.55 -10.79
C THR A 113 -0.85 10.39 -12.28
N LYS A 114 0.34 10.75 -12.79
CA LYS A 114 0.65 10.66 -14.24
C LYS A 114 0.80 9.22 -14.71
N ARG A 115 1.17 8.30 -13.81
CA ARG A 115 1.29 6.87 -14.10
C ARG A 115 0.01 6.09 -13.84
N CYS A 116 -0.95 6.69 -13.13
CA CYS A 116 -2.14 5.99 -12.71
C CYS A 116 -3.08 5.75 -13.92
N ILE A 117 -3.39 4.48 -14.16
CA ILE A 117 -4.32 4.04 -15.22
C ILE A 117 -5.74 3.76 -14.72
N GLY A 118 -6.05 4.12 -13.47
CA GLY A 118 -7.40 3.92 -12.92
C GLY A 118 -7.85 2.47 -12.75
N CYS A 119 -6.95 1.47 -12.72
CA CYS A 119 -7.36 0.04 -12.67
C CYS A 119 -7.97 -0.43 -11.33
N ARG A 120 -7.98 0.42 -10.29
CA ARG A 120 -8.60 0.17 -8.96
C ARG A 120 -8.06 -1.00 -8.14
N PHE A 121 -7.06 -1.76 -8.58
CA PHE A 121 -6.50 -2.87 -7.79
C PHE A 121 -6.02 -2.46 -6.40
N CYS A 122 -5.49 -1.24 -6.27
CA CYS A 122 -5.09 -0.69 -4.97
C CYS A 122 -6.26 -0.51 -3.98
N MET A 123 -7.50 -0.31 -4.46
CA MET A 123 -8.70 -0.23 -3.61
C MET A 123 -9.04 -1.60 -3.03
N VAL A 124 -8.96 -2.65 -3.85
CA VAL A 124 -9.23 -4.04 -3.45
C VAL A 124 -8.14 -4.55 -2.52
N ALA A 125 -6.87 -4.28 -2.83
CA ALA A 125 -5.74 -4.78 -2.06
C ALA A 125 -5.53 -4.07 -0.72
N CYS A 126 -6.07 -2.85 -0.54
CA CYS A 126 -5.86 -2.12 0.72
C CYS A 126 -6.68 -2.77 1.85
N PRO A 127 -6.05 -3.35 2.87
CA PRO A 127 -6.78 -4.02 3.95
C PRO A 127 -7.62 -3.04 4.77
N PHE A 128 -7.29 -1.74 4.72
CA PHE A 128 -8.00 -0.67 5.41
C PHE A 128 -9.06 0.03 4.54
N GLY A 129 -9.22 -0.34 3.26
CA GLY A 129 -10.24 0.23 2.37
C GLY A 129 -10.09 1.74 2.08
N VAL A 130 -8.86 2.26 2.18
CA VAL A 130 -8.60 3.70 2.15
C VAL A 130 -8.65 4.33 0.76
N PRO A 131 -8.03 3.77 -0.30
CA PRO A 131 -8.03 4.40 -1.61
C PRO A 131 -9.45 4.58 -2.15
N LYS A 132 -9.72 5.77 -2.69
CA LYS A 132 -11.02 6.15 -3.29
C LYS A 132 -10.80 6.53 -4.74
N TYR A 133 -11.85 6.45 -5.54
CA TYR A 133 -11.78 6.61 -7.00
C TYR A 133 -12.57 7.82 -7.45
N GLU A 134 -12.08 8.52 -8.47
CA GLU A 134 -12.80 9.61 -9.13
C GLU A 134 -13.89 9.05 -10.04
N TRP A 135 -15.12 8.90 -9.54
CA TRP A 135 -16.18 8.25 -10.31
C TRP A 135 -16.75 9.11 -11.43
N SER A 136 -16.58 10.43 -11.34
CA SER A 136 -17.18 11.42 -12.25
C SER A 136 -16.34 11.74 -13.49
N LYS A 137 -15.12 11.21 -13.60
CA LYS A 137 -14.16 11.60 -14.64
C LYS A 137 -14.00 10.53 -15.72
N ALA A 138 -13.80 10.97 -16.96
CA ALA A 138 -13.50 10.10 -18.10
C ALA A 138 -12.12 9.42 -17.97
N PHE A 139 -11.12 10.11 -17.41
CA PHE A 139 -9.81 9.58 -17.05
C PHE A 139 -9.62 9.61 -15.54
N PRO A 140 -10.24 8.66 -14.84
CA PRO A 140 -10.37 8.69 -13.38
C PRO A 140 -9.12 8.20 -12.66
N LEU A 141 -8.77 8.89 -11.58
CA LEU A 141 -7.63 8.55 -10.75
C LEU A 141 -8.08 8.01 -9.40
N VAL A 142 -7.19 7.24 -8.77
CA VAL A 142 -7.34 6.88 -7.36
C VAL A 142 -6.74 8.00 -6.50
N LYS A 143 -7.46 8.39 -5.46
CA LYS A 143 -7.07 9.40 -4.48
C LYS A 143 -7.03 8.80 -3.07
N LYS A 144 -6.13 9.32 -2.24
CA LYS A 144 -6.01 9.00 -0.81
C LYS A 144 -5.12 10.01 -0.12
N CYS A 145 -5.07 9.94 1.21
CA CYS A 145 -4.07 10.68 2.00
C CYS A 145 -2.65 10.41 1.50
N THR A 146 -1.88 11.49 1.35
CA THR A 146 -0.47 11.52 0.90
C THR A 146 0.51 11.65 2.08
N GLY A 147 0.01 11.58 3.32
CA GLY A 147 0.79 11.81 4.54
C GLY A 147 1.32 13.24 4.65
N CYS A 148 0.82 14.18 3.83
CA CYS A 148 1.41 15.51 3.64
C CYS A 148 2.89 15.46 3.24
N TYR A 149 3.27 14.51 2.37
CA TYR A 149 4.65 14.33 1.93
C TYR A 149 5.35 15.64 1.49
N SER A 150 4.64 16.52 0.77
CA SER A 150 5.19 17.83 0.38
C SER A 150 5.58 18.71 1.57
N ARG A 151 4.82 18.68 2.67
CA ARG A 151 5.15 19.42 3.91
C ARG A 151 6.36 18.82 4.60
N ILE A 152 6.38 17.49 4.72
CA ILE A 152 7.46 16.77 5.40
C ILE A 152 8.79 17.03 4.69
N ARG A 153 8.78 17.02 3.36
CA ARG A 153 9.96 17.36 2.53
C ARG A 153 10.45 18.79 2.70
N ALA A 154 9.57 19.70 3.12
CA ALA A 154 9.91 21.08 3.46
C ALA A 154 10.19 21.29 4.95
N GLY A 155 10.35 20.22 5.75
CA GLY A 155 10.64 20.30 7.19
C GLY A 155 9.43 20.62 8.06
N HIS A 156 8.22 20.62 7.51
CA HIS A 156 6.99 20.91 8.25
C HIS A 156 6.24 19.64 8.67
N LYS A 157 5.58 19.70 9.83
CA LYS A 157 4.64 18.66 10.26
C LYS A 157 3.43 18.57 9.31
N PRO A 158 2.78 17.41 9.18
CA PRO A 158 1.53 17.26 8.43
C PRO A 158 0.45 18.24 8.89
N ALA A 159 -0.40 18.68 7.95
CA ALA A 159 -1.41 19.70 8.23
C ALA A 159 -2.40 19.27 9.33
N CYS A 160 -2.85 18.01 9.29
CA CYS A 160 -3.75 17.46 10.31
C CYS A 160 -3.11 17.36 11.70
N ALA A 161 -1.81 17.07 11.78
CA ALA A 161 -1.07 17.02 13.04
C ALA A 161 -0.82 18.44 13.59
N THR A 162 -0.54 19.40 12.70
CA THR A 162 -0.34 20.81 13.06
C THR A 162 -1.61 21.45 13.59
N ALA A 163 -2.76 21.14 12.98
CA ALA A 163 -4.05 21.70 13.37
C ALA A 163 -4.70 21.00 14.59
N CYS A 164 -4.13 19.89 15.07
CA CYS A 164 -4.73 19.16 16.17
C CYS A 164 -4.33 19.78 17.51
N PRO A 165 -5.28 20.14 18.38
CA PRO A 165 -4.95 20.74 19.67
C PRO A 165 -4.39 19.75 20.70
N SER A 166 -4.70 18.45 20.59
CA SER A 166 -4.50 17.51 21.72
C SER A 166 -4.19 16.05 21.36
N ALA A 167 -4.71 15.53 20.24
CA ALA A 167 -4.78 14.09 19.98
C ALA A 167 -3.70 13.55 19.02
N ILE A 168 -3.21 14.37 18.08
CA ILE A 168 -2.30 13.91 17.03
C ILE A 168 -0.90 14.40 17.32
N THR A 169 0.04 13.47 17.49
CA THR A 169 1.48 13.72 17.55
C THR A 169 2.15 13.17 16.29
N TYR A 170 3.23 13.80 15.84
CA TYR A 170 3.99 13.37 14.66
C TYR A 170 5.49 13.48 14.94
N GLY A 171 6.24 12.43 14.59
CA GLY A 171 7.67 12.33 14.80
C GLY A 171 8.22 11.00 14.28
N PRO A 172 9.49 10.66 14.55
CA PRO A 172 10.04 9.36 14.20
C PRO A 172 9.20 8.20 14.76
N ARG A 173 9.02 7.14 13.98
CA ARG A 173 8.14 6.02 14.33
C ARG A 173 8.54 5.35 15.65
N ALA A 174 9.83 5.15 15.88
CA ALA A 174 10.33 4.59 17.14
C ALA A 174 9.91 5.44 18.35
N ASP A 175 10.02 6.77 18.23
CA ASP A 175 9.64 7.69 19.32
C ASP A 175 8.13 7.71 19.52
N MET A 176 7.35 7.64 18.44
CA MET A 176 5.89 7.54 18.52
C MET A 176 5.44 6.24 19.18
N LEU A 177 6.12 5.12 18.94
CA LEU A 177 5.86 3.85 19.62
C LEU A 177 6.22 3.91 21.11
N LYS A 178 7.41 4.44 21.44
CA LYS A 178 7.83 4.63 22.84
C LYS A 178 6.87 5.54 23.60
N GLU A 179 6.45 6.64 22.98
CA GLU A 179 5.47 7.56 23.56
C GLU A 179 4.10 6.89 23.74
N ALA A 180 3.69 6.04 22.80
CA ALA A 180 2.46 5.26 22.92
C ALA A 180 2.51 4.29 24.11
N GLU A 181 3.60 3.53 24.23
CA GLU A 181 3.84 2.61 25.35
C GLU A 181 3.90 3.36 26.69
N ARG A 182 4.59 4.50 26.74
CA ARG A 182 4.65 5.37 27.92
C ARG A 182 3.27 5.86 28.34
N ARG A 183 2.42 6.28 27.40
CA ARG A 183 1.05 6.75 27.69
C ARG A 183 0.19 5.65 28.28
N ILE A 184 0.25 4.44 27.71
CA ILE A 184 -0.46 3.27 28.22
C ILE A 184 0.03 2.94 29.63
N ALA A 185 1.34 2.85 29.84
CA ALA A 185 1.92 2.49 31.13
C ALA A 185 1.63 3.54 32.22
N ALA A 186 1.58 4.83 31.88
CA ALA A 186 1.32 5.89 32.84
C ALA A 186 -0.14 5.95 33.31
N ARG A 187 -1.10 5.49 32.49
CA ARG A 187 -2.53 5.53 32.78
C ARG A 187 -3.25 4.29 32.20
N PRO A 188 -2.94 3.08 32.69
CA PRO A 188 -3.48 1.84 32.12
C PRO A 188 -5.01 1.79 32.17
N GLU A 189 -5.64 2.48 33.12
CA GLU A 189 -7.10 2.58 33.25
C GLU A 189 -7.78 3.37 32.11
N ARG A 190 -7.02 4.20 31.39
CA ARG A 190 -7.54 5.00 30.28
C ARG A 190 -7.38 4.37 28.91
N TYR A 191 -6.57 3.31 28.81
CA TYR A 191 -6.18 2.74 27.53
C TYR A 191 -6.48 1.26 27.46
N LEU A 192 -6.99 0.83 26.32
CA LEU A 192 -6.85 -0.55 25.90
C LEU A 192 -5.34 -0.82 25.72
N ASN A 193 -4.82 -1.87 26.34
CA ASN A 193 -3.40 -2.25 26.27
C ASN A 193 -3.03 -2.85 24.90
N LYS A 194 -3.23 -2.07 23.83
CA LYS A 194 -2.96 -2.42 22.44
C LYS A 194 -2.69 -1.16 21.63
N ILE A 195 -1.59 -1.18 20.85
CA ILE A 195 -1.24 -0.12 19.89
C ILE A 195 -1.58 -0.61 18.48
N TYR A 196 -2.66 -0.10 17.90
CA TYR A 196 -3.05 -0.48 16.54
C TYR A 196 -2.18 0.24 15.50
N GLY A 197 -1.72 -0.47 14.49
CA GLY A 197 -0.73 -0.02 13.50
C GLY A 197 0.71 -0.40 13.84
N LYS A 198 0.98 -0.91 15.05
CA LYS A 198 2.32 -1.38 15.42
C LYS A 198 2.73 -2.60 14.59
N GLU A 199 1.81 -3.55 14.42
CA GLU A 199 2.03 -4.83 13.74
C GLU A 199 1.07 -5.06 12.57
N GLU A 200 -0.08 -4.38 12.57
CA GLU A 200 -1.12 -4.52 11.55
C GLU A 200 -0.56 -4.28 10.13
N ALA A 201 -0.82 -5.23 9.24
CA ALA A 201 -0.32 -5.29 7.86
C ALA A 201 1.22 -5.23 7.73
N GLY A 202 1.97 -5.72 8.73
CA GLY A 202 3.43 -5.63 8.77
C GLY A 202 3.96 -4.37 9.45
N GLY A 203 3.08 -3.59 10.09
CA GLY A 203 3.39 -2.32 10.71
C GLY A 203 3.14 -1.13 9.77
N THR A 204 2.81 0.01 10.37
CA THR A 204 2.35 1.21 9.66
C THR A 204 3.06 2.47 10.15
N SER A 205 2.88 3.56 9.41
CA SER A 205 3.30 4.92 9.83
C SER A 205 2.17 5.71 10.50
N VAL A 206 1.06 5.05 10.85
CA VAL A 206 -0.05 5.67 11.60
C VAL A 206 -0.48 4.69 12.68
N ILE A 207 -0.23 5.06 13.93
CA ILE A 207 -0.55 4.26 15.09
C ILE A 207 -1.62 4.92 15.95
N TYR A 208 -2.48 4.11 16.56
CA TYR A 208 -3.62 4.57 17.34
C TYR A 208 -3.57 4.05 18.77
N LEU A 209 -4.03 4.92 19.69
CA LEU A 209 -4.42 4.56 21.05
C LEU A 209 -5.91 4.81 21.23
N THR A 210 -6.53 4.00 22.07
CA THR A 210 -7.97 4.01 22.35
C THR A 210 -8.25 3.53 23.76
N ALA A 211 -9.41 3.88 24.30
CA ALA A 211 -9.97 3.26 25.50
C ALA A 211 -10.90 2.07 25.17
N LEU A 212 -11.43 2.03 23.94
CA LEU A 212 -12.46 1.07 23.50
C LEU A 212 -11.90 0.03 22.52
N PRO A 213 -12.51 -1.16 22.43
CA PRO A 213 -12.16 -2.16 21.41
C PRO A 213 -12.13 -1.57 20.01
N PHE A 214 -11.07 -1.88 19.25
CA PHE A 214 -10.85 -1.30 17.93
C PHE A 214 -11.93 -1.69 16.91
N ASP A 215 -12.44 -2.91 17.00
CA ASP A 215 -13.50 -3.46 16.16
C ASP A 215 -14.84 -2.75 16.36
N GLU A 216 -15.21 -2.39 17.59
CA GLU A 216 -16.40 -1.57 17.88
C GLU A 216 -16.30 -0.16 17.29
N LEU A 217 -15.07 0.38 17.25
CA LEU A 217 -14.77 1.63 16.55
C LEU A 217 -14.72 1.47 15.02
N GLY A 218 -14.90 0.27 14.49
CA GLY A 218 -14.89 -0.02 13.05
C GLY A 218 -13.49 -0.05 12.44
N PHE A 219 -12.44 -0.21 13.25
CA PHE A 219 -11.12 -0.56 12.74
C PHE A 219 -11.14 -2.02 12.30
N LYS A 220 -10.49 -2.29 11.17
CA LYS A 220 -10.46 -3.63 10.59
C LYS A 220 -9.45 -4.50 11.34
N GLN A 221 -9.85 -5.72 11.70
CA GLN A 221 -8.88 -6.73 12.13
C GLN A 221 -8.14 -7.21 10.87
N VAL A 222 -6.83 -7.01 10.84
CA VAL A 222 -5.99 -7.33 9.67
C VAL A 222 -4.85 -8.24 10.10
N THR A 223 -4.29 -8.98 9.15
CA THR A 223 -3.10 -9.81 9.40
C THR A 223 -1.93 -8.96 9.92
N LYS A 224 -1.10 -9.55 10.78
CA LYS A 224 0.18 -8.95 11.23
C LYS A 224 1.29 -9.10 10.19
N ARG A 225 1.12 -10.02 9.25
CA ARG A 225 2.09 -10.27 8.18
C ARG A 225 1.94 -9.23 7.07
N PRO A 226 3.03 -8.68 6.51
CA PRO A 226 2.98 -7.85 5.32
C PRO A 226 2.20 -8.53 4.17
N LEU A 227 1.18 -7.89 3.62
CA LEU A 227 0.38 -8.49 2.53
C LEU A 227 1.23 -8.85 1.30
N PRO A 228 2.20 -8.01 0.85
CA PRO A 228 3.07 -8.37 -0.29
C PRO A 228 3.88 -9.66 -0.07
N SER A 229 4.13 -10.04 1.18
CA SER A 229 4.95 -11.23 1.49
C SER A 229 4.26 -12.55 1.19
N TYR A 230 2.94 -12.58 0.99
CA TYR A 230 2.21 -13.80 0.61
C TYR A 230 2.52 -14.20 -0.84
N THR A 231 2.49 -13.24 -1.76
CA THR A 231 2.75 -13.49 -3.18
C THR A 231 4.24 -13.53 -3.49
N TRP A 232 5.07 -12.73 -2.79
CA TRP A 232 6.51 -12.67 -3.02
C TRP A 232 7.21 -14.03 -2.86
N GLN A 233 6.76 -14.87 -1.93
CA GLN A 233 7.35 -16.19 -1.71
C GLN A 233 7.29 -17.10 -2.94
N ALA A 234 6.23 -16.96 -3.74
CA ALA A 234 6.06 -17.67 -5.01
C ALA A 234 6.70 -16.87 -6.17
N LEU A 235 6.40 -15.58 -6.28
CA LEU A 235 6.84 -14.74 -7.40
C LEU A 235 8.36 -14.62 -7.51
N ARG A 236 9.10 -14.70 -6.40
CA ARG A 236 10.58 -14.69 -6.42
C ARG A 236 11.20 -15.84 -7.22
N LEU A 237 10.47 -16.95 -7.39
CA LEU A 237 10.94 -18.13 -8.12
C LEU A 237 10.73 -18.00 -9.64
N VAL A 238 9.83 -17.09 -10.06
CA VAL A 238 9.42 -16.94 -11.44
C VAL A 238 10.60 -16.69 -12.38
N PRO A 239 11.55 -15.76 -12.11
CA PRO A 239 12.71 -15.57 -12.98
C PRO A 239 13.54 -16.85 -13.14
N GLY A 240 13.73 -17.61 -12.06
CA GLY A 240 14.45 -18.89 -12.10
C GLY A 240 13.75 -19.90 -12.99
N VAL A 241 12.42 -20.05 -12.85
CA VAL A 241 11.61 -20.96 -13.68
C VAL A 241 11.65 -20.56 -15.16
N PHE A 242 11.58 -19.27 -15.48
CA PHE A 242 11.67 -18.82 -16.87
C PHE A 242 13.05 -19.09 -17.47
N LEU A 243 14.13 -18.89 -16.71
CA LEU A 243 15.48 -19.19 -17.17
C LEU A 243 15.70 -20.70 -17.37
N THR A 244 15.18 -21.54 -16.49
CA THR A 244 15.32 -23.00 -16.63
C THR A 244 14.52 -23.54 -17.80
N VAL A 245 13.23 -23.16 -17.92
CA VAL A 245 12.36 -23.61 -19.02
C VAL A 245 12.83 -23.01 -20.34
N GLY A 246 13.08 -21.71 -20.39
CA GLY A 246 13.58 -21.04 -21.60
C GLY A 246 14.95 -21.55 -22.04
N GLY A 247 15.87 -21.77 -21.10
CA GLY A 247 17.20 -22.33 -21.36
C GLY A 247 17.14 -23.77 -21.86
N SER A 248 16.32 -24.62 -21.24
CA SER A 248 16.14 -26.01 -21.68
C SER A 248 15.49 -26.11 -23.07
N LEU A 249 14.46 -25.31 -23.35
CA LEU A 249 13.85 -25.23 -24.68
C LEU A 249 14.85 -24.71 -25.73
N SER A 250 15.66 -23.70 -25.39
CA SER A 250 16.68 -23.16 -26.30
C SER A 250 17.76 -24.19 -26.60
N LEU A 251 18.20 -24.95 -25.58
CA LEU A 251 19.17 -26.02 -25.73
C LEU A 251 18.63 -27.15 -26.60
N LEU A 252 17.39 -27.58 -26.38
CA LEU A 252 16.71 -28.57 -27.21
C LEU A 252 16.61 -28.12 -28.67
N SER A 253 16.16 -26.88 -28.91
CA SER A 253 16.07 -26.30 -30.25
C SER A 253 17.44 -26.22 -30.94
N TRP A 254 18.49 -25.86 -30.21
CA TRP A 254 19.85 -25.86 -30.75
C TRP A 254 20.31 -27.27 -31.16
N PHE A 255 20.05 -28.28 -30.32
CA PHE A 255 20.38 -29.67 -30.65
C PHE A 255 19.61 -30.21 -31.86
N THR A 256 18.31 -29.91 -31.98
CA THR A 256 17.50 -30.35 -33.13
C THR A 256 17.98 -29.69 -34.42
N HIS A 257 18.17 -28.36 -34.42
CA HIS A 257 18.68 -27.66 -35.59
C HIS A 257 20.11 -28.07 -35.97
N ARG A 258 20.96 -28.38 -34.99
CA ARG A 258 22.30 -28.91 -35.26
C ARG A 258 22.23 -30.29 -35.93
N LYS A 259 21.37 -31.19 -35.43
CA LYS A 259 21.16 -32.50 -36.07
C LYS A 259 20.65 -32.37 -37.50
N ASP A 260 19.66 -31.50 -37.74
CA ASP A 260 19.11 -31.28 -39.07
C ASP A 260 20.15 -30.72 -40.05
N ARG A 261 21.01 -29.79 -39.59
CA ARG A 261 22.14 -29.28 -40.39
C ARG A 261 23.12 -30.38 -40.79
N LEU A 262 23.55 -31.18 -39.82
CA LEU A 262 24.49 -32.29 -40.07
C LEU A 262 23.89 -33.31 -41.04
N LYS A 263 22.61 -33.64 -40.90
CA LYS A 263 21.91 -34.57 -41.79
C LYS A 263 21.84 -34.05 -43.23
N LYS A 264 21.55 -32.75 -43.42
CA LYS A 264 21.59 -32.10 -44.75
C LYS A 264 23.00 -32.09 -45.35
N GLU A 265 24.03 -31.82 -44.55
CA GLU A 265 25.43 -31.87 -44.98
C GLU A 265 25.85 -33.29 -45.41
N GLU A 266 25.36 -34.34 -44.72
CA GLU A 266 25.57 -35.75 -45.09
C GLU A 266 24.84 -36.14 -46.37
N GLU A 267 23.55 -35.78 -46.49
CA GLU A 267 22.74 -36.02 -47.70
C GLU A 267 23.38 -35.35 -48.93
N GLN A 268 23.88 -34.11 -48.79
CA GLN A 268 24.62 -33.41 -49.85
C GLN A 268 25.95 -34.11 -50.20
N ARG A 269 26.71 -34.58 -49.21
CA ARG A 269 27.94 -35.37 -49.46
C ARG A 269 27.66 -36.69 -50.17
N GLN A 270 26.57 -37.37 -49.83
CA GLN A 270 26.17 -38.60 -50.49
C GLN A 270 25.71 -38.34 -51.93
N ALA A 271 24.92 -37.30 -52.17
CA ALA A 271 24.52 -36.88 -53.51
C ALA A 271 25.73 -36.55 -54.39
N CYS A 272 26.68 -35.75 -53.87
CA CYS A 272 27.92 -35.41 -54.58
C CYS A 272 28.77 -36.65 -54.91
N LYS A 273 28.89 -37.61 -53.97
CA LYS A 273 29.57 -38.90 -54.22
C LYS A 273 28.87 -39.75 -55.29
N HIS A 274 27.53 -39.72 -55.32
CA HIS A 274 26.77 -40.46 -56.34
C HIS A 274 26.96 -39.85 -57.72
N GLN A 275 26.97 -38.52 -57.82
CA GLN A 275 27.17 -37.77 -59.06
C GLN A 275 28.58 -37.98 -59.64
N THR A 276 29.64 -37.95 -58.80
CA THR A 276 31.00 -38.32 -59.24
C THR A 276 31.17 -39.78 -59.67
N LYS A 277 30.23 -40.66 -59.32
CA LYS A 277 30.23 -42.07 -59.76
C LYS A 277 29.52 -42.26 -61.09
N GLU A 278 28.52 -41.44 -61.41
CA GLU A 278 27.85 -41.41 -62.71
C GLU A 278 28.70 -40.70 -63.77
N ASP A 279 29.42 -39.62 -63.41
CA ASP A 279 30.31 -38.89 -64.33
C ASP A 279 31.61 -39.63 -64.70
N HIS A 280 31.86 -40.80 -64.12
CA HIS A 280 33.00 -41.68 -64.47
C HIS A 280 32.63 -42.80 -65.46
N HIS A 281 31.45 -42.74 -66.10
CA HIS A 281 31.03 -43.70 -67.13
C HIS A 281 31.01 -43.19 -68.57
N ASP A 282 31.66 -42.04 -68.84
CA ASP A 282 31.96 -41.57 -70.20
C ASP A 282 33.43 -41.11 -70.32
N CYS A 283 34.35 -42.08 -70.23
CA CYS A 283 35.72 -41.94 -70.72
C CYS A 283 36.15 -43.26 -71.38
N CYS A 284 35.80 -43.39 -72.66
CA CYS A 284 36.46 -44.22 -73.66
C CYS A 284 36.30 -43.53 -75.01
#